data_AF-A0A1R2B592-F1
#
_entry.id   AF-A0A1R2B592-F1
#
_cell.length_a   1.000
_cell.length_b   1.000
_cell.length_c   1.000
_cell.angle_alpha   90.00
_cell.angle_beta   90.00
_cell.angle_gamma   90.00
#
_symmetry.space_group_name_H-M   'P 1'
#
loop_
_entity.id
_entity.type
_entity.pdbx_description
1 polymer ?
#
loop_
_entity_poly.entity_id
_entity_poly.type
_entity_poly.pdbx_seq_one_letter_code
_entity_poly.pdbx_strand_id
1 'polypeptide(L)'
;MLLILLLCSQAFTNSIPELDQENEELRISNEILHKQLLDLSKFKDMSIIIQEDFTYNKEKLQALINEFNKESSDSIQIALVNQILYFLKVLHEDLLIMESNDQGINAKDIDAASKKLKDSLDKFKTRQENKEFSRAYQELKQSVERKDQSLQTLQLENAKLIGKLDSAVAELAQHNQNYSHVSKKLEELQESLEKTQKDQAERLENLKSSLQTEEQASRSKEIEDFKKIQDSQDELIDILQSKNSEQTLKIEELSLEKSNLISKLRLLNSTIERLNNEIEARSKQLEQSENKFEDFRRQIEYETNDEIINLRNSEQQIKDEVNILQLEQITLLESITNCTKDLDSLEMEKRQKENIIKELELLIKEARNGIQSAKEGRAQEIFSLEEKVKDAETALGVLQCQVEESLLKISTQNAEIRELNEKLDEYKFLNNKPEPQGQKGSLRGYSSIFNI
;
A
#
# COMPACT_ATOMS: atom_id res chain seq x y z
N MET A 1 109.57 -57.60 -105.29
CA MET A 1 110.75 -56.79 -104.88
C MET A 1 112.00 -57.08 -105.72
N LEU A 2 112.37 -58.34 -105.98
CA LEU A 2 113.54 -58.69 -106.82
C LEU A 2 113.50 -58.15 -108.26
N LEU A 3 112.33 -58.08 -108.89
CA LEU A 3 112.21 -57.62 -110.28
C LEU A 3 112.55 -56.13 -110.47
N ILE A 4 112.22 -55.28 -109.50
CA ILE A 4 112.45 -53.82 -109.57
C ILE A 4 113.93 -53.51 -109.39
N LEU A 5 114.62 -54.21 -108.49
CA LEU A 5 116.07 -54.08 -108.32
C LEU A 5 116.85 -54.58 -109.56
N LEU A 6 116.39 -55.64 -110.23
CA LEU A 6 117.02 -56.13 -111.46
C LEU A 6 116.85 -55.15 -112.63
N LEU A 7 115.66 -54.58 -112.80
CA LEU A 7 115.38 -53.60 -113.86
C LEU A 7 116.13 -52.28 -113.63
N CYS A 8 116.25 -51.81 -112.39
CA CYS A 8 117.04 -50.63 -112.07
C CYS A 8 118.56 -50.87 -112.21
N SER A 9 119.08 -52.06 -111.87
CA SER A 9 120.51 -52.33 -112.08
C SER A 9 120.84 -52.50 -113.57
N GLN A 10 119.98 -53.13 -114.37
CA GLN A 10 120.17 -53.23 -115.83
C GLN A 10 120.16 -51.86 -116.52
N ALA A 11 119.28 -50.95 -116.08
CA ALA A 11 119.28 -49.58 -116.59
C ALA A 11 120.55 -48.80 -116.22
N PHE A 12 121.12 -49.01 -115.02
CA PHE A 12 122.38 -48.38 -114.59
C PHE A 12 123.63 -49.03 -115.20
N THR A 13 123.63 -50.35 -115.43
CA THR A 13 124.76 -51.04 -116.09
C THR A 13 124.81 -50.82 -117.59
N ASN A 14 123.71 -50.47 -118.25
CA ASN A 14 123.72 -50.13 -119.67
C ASN A 14 124.05 -48.65 -119.91
N SER A 15 123.72 -47.76 -118.97
CA SER A 15 124.01 -46.32 -119.12
C SER A 15 125.46 -45.95 -118.83
N ILE A 16 126.16 -46.66 -117.93
CA ILE A 16 127.58 -46.35 -117.64
C ILE A 16 128.50 -46.64 -118.84
N PRO A 17 128.43 -47.79 -119.53
CA PRO A 17 129.25 -48.03 -120.73
C PRO A 17 128.89 -47.09 -121.88
N GLU A 18 127.61 -46.73 -122.05
CA GLU A 18 127.20 -45.75 -123.07
C GLU A 18 127.73 -44.34 -122.77
N LEU A 19 127.70 -43.91 -121.50
CA LEU A 19 128.32 -42.64 -121.06
C LEU A 19 129.84 -42.66 -121.16
N ASP A 20 130.49 -43.80 -120.86
CA ASP A 20 131.92 -43.94 -121.02
C ASP A 20 132.30 -43.96 -122.50
N GLN A 21 131.49 -44.56 -123.37
CA GLN A 21 131.69 -44.55 -124.81
C GLN A 21 131.44 -43.16 -125.40
N GLU A 22 130.39 -42.43 -124.99
CA GLU A 22 130.17 -41.03 -125.39
C GLU A 22 131.25 -40.10 -124.84
N ASN A 23 131.69 -40.29 -123.59
CA ASN A 23 132.81 -39.51 -123.05
C ASN A 23 134.12 -39.82 -123.78
N GLU A 24 134.33 -41.07 -124.20
CA GLU A 24 135.53 -41.43 -124.95
C GLU A 24 135.44 -40.93 -126.40
N GLU A 25 134.27 -40.93 -127.02
CA GLU A 25 134.02 -40.29 -128.31
C GLU A 25 134.17 -38.76 -128.23
N LEU A 26 133.75 -38.14 -127.12
CA LEU A 26 134.00 -36.74 -126.81
C LEU A 26 135.47 -36.49 -126.53
N ARG A 27 136.17 -37.38 -125.82
CA ARG A 27 137.61 -37.26 -125.55
C ARG A 27 138.41 -37.39 -126.82
N ILE A 28 138.07 -38.34 -127.69
CA ILE A 28 138.68 -38.52 -129.02
C ILE A 28 138.32 -37.34 -129.92
N SER A 29 137.07 -36.89 -129.96
CA SER A 29 136.67 -35.71 -130.73
C SER A 29 137.38 -34.46 -130.23
N ASN A 30 137.54 -34.31 -128.91
CA ASN A 30 138.24 -33.20 -128.29
C ASN A 30 139.74 -33.30 -128.54
N GLU A 31 140.36 -34.49 -128.49
CA GLU A 31 141.75 -34.69 -128.91
C GLU A 31 141.93 -34.36 -130.40
N ILE A 32 141.00 -34.75 -131.28
CA ILE A 32 141.02 -34.41 -132.71
C ILE A 32 140.86 -32.89 -132.88
N LEU A 33 139.91 -32.26 -132.18
CA LEU A 33 139.69 -30.81 -132.21
C LEU A 33 140.90 -30.06 -131.69
N HIS A 34 141.52 -30.53 -130.61
CA HIS A 34 142.72 -29.93 -130.03
C HIS A 34 143.90 -30.06 -131.00
N LYS A 35 144.01 -31.19 -131.70
CA LYS A 35 145.03 -31.40 -132.74
C LYS A 35 144.78 -30.52 -133.97
N GLN A 36 143.52 -30.36 -134.36
CA GLN A 36 143.10 -29.43 -135.43
C GLN A 36 143.29 -27.97 -135.03
N LEU A 37 143.03 -27.59 -133.77
CA LEU A 37 143.27 -26.26 -133.21
C LEU A 37 144.77 -25.97 -133.10
N LEU A 38 145.59 -26.96 -132.71
CA LEU A 38 147.05 -26.84 -132.73
C LEU A 38 147.58 -26.71 -134.17
N ASP A 39 146.99 -27.44 -135.13
CA ASP A 39 147.38 -27.30 -136.53
C ASP A 39 146.87 -25.97 -137.12
N LEU A 40 145.77 -25.41 -136.61
CA LEU A 40 145.30 -24.05 -136.91
C LEU A 40 146.14 -22.97 -136.22
N SER A 41 146.67 -23.19 -135.01
CA SER A 41 147.52 -22.21 -134.31
C SER A 41 148.91 -22.08 -134.94
N LYS A 42 149.33 -23.08 -135.73
CA LYS A 42 150.50 -23.00 -136.63
C LYS A 42 150.29 -22.07 -137.83
N PHE A 43 149.06 -21.64 -138.12
CA PHE A 43 148.83 -20.52 -139.02
C PHE A 43 149.17 -19.21 -138.31
N LYS A 44 150.03 -18.42 -138.95
CA LYS A 44 150.66 -17.23 -138.38
C LYS A 44 149.68 -16.22 -137.76
N ASP A 45 148.44 -16.17 -138.25
CA ASP A 45 147.41 -15.24 -137.77
C ASP A 45 146.86 -15.62 -136.39
N MET A 46 146.79 -16.91 -136.02
CA MET A 46 146.23 -17.35 -134.74
C MET A 46 147.20 -17.17 -133.57
N SER A 47 148.50 -17.35 -133.78
CA SER A 47 149.52 -17.06 -132.76
C SER A 47 149.56 -15.58 -132.38
N ILE A 48 149.23 -14.67 -133.31
CA ILE A 48 149.15 -13.23 -133.05
C ILE A 48 147.95 -12.92 -132.15
N ILE A 49 146.80 -13.53 -132.44
CA ILE A 49 145.58 -13.35 -131.63
C ILE A 49 145.81 -13.82 -130.18
N ILE A 50 146.43 -14.99 -129.99
CA ILE A 50 146.72 -15.52 -128.64
C ILE A 50 147.72 -14.62 -127.90
N GLN A 51 148.69 -14.01 -128.59
CA GLN A 51 149.60 -13.02 -128.00
C GLN A 51 148.92 -11.72 -127.60
N GLU A 52 148.00 -11.22 -128.42
CA GLU A 52 147.18 -10.05 -128.11
C GLU A 52 146.29 -10.32 -126.89
N ASP A 53 145.64 -11.49 -126.85
CA ASP A 53 144.84 -11.93 -125.71
C ASP A 53 145.67 -12.10 -124.43
N PHE A 54 146.86 -12.72 -124.52
CA PHE A 54 147.78 -12.83 -123.38
C PHE A 54 148.19 -11.45 -122.85
N THR A 55 148.49 -10.50 -123.74
CA THR A 55 148.88 -9.13 -123.37
C THR A 55 147.70 -8.41 -122.69
N TYR A 56 146.50 -8.51 -123.26
CA TYR A 56 145.28 -7.95 -122.68
C TYR A 56 144.98 -8.56 -121.30
N ASN A 57 145.04 -9.88 -121.16
CA ASN A 57 144.79 -10.58 -119.91
C ASN A 57 145.83 -10.21 -118.84
N LYS A 58 147.08 -9.97 -119.23
CA LYS A 58 148.15 -9.50 -118.33
C LYS A 58 147.89 -8.09 -117.83
N GLU A 59 147.54 -7.16 -118.72
CA GLU A 59 147.15 -5.80 -118.33
C GLU A 59 145.94 -5.80 -117.41
N LYS A 60 144.94 -6.64 -117.72
CA LYS A 60 143.72 -6.78 -116.90
C LYS A 60 144.02 -7.35 -115.52
N LEU A 61 144.86 -8.38 -115.44
CA LEU A 61 145.32 -8.94 -114.17
C LEU A 61 146.04 -7.88 -113.32
N GLN A 62 146.91 -7.07 -113.93
CA GLN A 62 147.65 -6.05 -113.21
C GLN A 62 146.74 -4.91 -112.72
N ALA A 63 145.71 -4.56 -113.48
CA ALA A 63 144.65 -3.65 -113.03
C ALA A 63 143.90 -4.21 -111.82
N LEU A 64 143.51 -5.49 -111.84
CA LEU A 64 142.82 -6.15 -110.72
C LEU A 64 143.68 -6.24 -109.46
N ILE A 65 144.99 -6.52 -109.60
CA ILE A 65 145.92 -6.51 -108.45
C ILE A 65 146.02 -5.09 -107.84
N ASN A 66 146.03 -4.05 -108.67
CA ASN A 66 146.05 -2.67 -108.18
C ASN A 66 144.74 -2.27 -107.47
N GLU A 67 143.58 -2.76 -107.94
CA GLU A 67 142.29 -2.57 -107.26
C GLU A 67 142.26 -3.32 -105.93
N PHE A 68 142.74 -4.57 -105.89
CA PHE A 68 142.83 -5.35 -104.66
C PHE A 68 143.64 -4.63 -103.57
N ASN A 69 144.77 -4.03 -103.94
CA ASN A 69 145.62 -3.30 -102.98
C ASN A 69 145.00 -2.00 -102.44
N LYS A 70 143.96 -1.45 -103.10
CA LYS A 70 143.27 -0.22 -102.68
C LYS A 70 141.97 -0.50 -101.94
N GLU A 71 141.40 -1.69 -102.07
CA GLU A 71 140.13 -2.03 -101.47
C GLU A 71 140.30 -2.30 -99.96
N SER A 72 139.35 -1.83 -99.15
CA SER A 72 139.36 -1.98 -97.68
C SER A 72 138.28 -2.94 -97.18
N SER A 73 137.29 -3.25 -98.02
CA SER A 73 136.22 -4.18 -97.70
C SER A 73 136.65 -5.63 -97.92
N ASP A 74 136.68 -6.41 -96.85
CA ASP A 74 137.00 -7.85 -96.85
C ASP A 74 136.18 -8.64 -97.90
N SER A 75 134.88 -8.33 -98.06
CA SER A 75 134.01 -9.01 -99.03
C SER A 75 134.34 -8.68 -100.49
N ILE A 76 134.73 -7.44 -100.76
CA ILE A 76 135.10 -7.00 -102.12
C ILE A 76 136.51 -7.51 -102.44
N GLN A 77 137.42 -7.48 -101.46
CA GLN A 77 138.75 -8.10 -101.56
C GLN A 77 138.65 -9.59 -101.93
N ILE A 78 137.76 -10.37 -101.31
CA ILE A 78 137.52 -11.78 -101.67
C ILE A 78 137.09 -11.91 -103.13
N ALA A 79 136.13 -11.08 -103.57
CA ALA A 79 135.65 -11.11 -104.95
C ALA A 79 136.77 -10.77 -105.95
N LEU A 80 137.59 -9.75 -105.66
CA LEU A 80 138.73 -9.36 -106.48
C LEU A 80 139.79 -10.45 -106.55
N VAL A 81 140.12 -11.13 -105.43
CA VAL A 81 141.09 -12.25 -105.44
C VAL A 81 140.59 -13.42 -106.29
N ASN A 82 139.29 -13.72 -106.28
CA ASN A 82 138.73 -14.74 -107.18
C ASN A 82 138.92 -14.35 -108.67
N GLN A 83 138.74 -13.07 -109.00
CA GLN A 83 138.95 -12.58 -110.37
C GLN A 83 140.44 -12.60 -110.75
N ILE A 84 141.34 -12.22 -109.85
CA ILE A 84 142.80 -12.34 -110.04
C ILE A 84 143.18 -13.81 -110.30
N LEU A 85 142.66 -14.75 -109.50
CA LEU A 85 142.87 -16.19 -109.71
C LEU A 85 142.37 -16.67 -111.07
N TYR A 86 141.21 -16.19 -111.51
CA TYR A 86 140.67 -16.52 -112.83
C TYR A 86 141.62 -16.07 -113.95
N PHE A 87 142.05 -14.80 -113.95
CA PHE A 87 142.95 -14.29 -114.99
C PHE A 87 144.36 -14.89 -114.93
N LEU A 88 144.87 -15.24 -113.74
CA LEU A 88 146.10 -16.03 -113.63
C LEU A 88 145.95 -17.39 -114.31
N LYS A 89 144.81 -18.05 -114.15
CA LYS A 89 144.54 -19.34 -114.79
C LYS A 89 144.43 -19.21 -116.32
N VAL A 90 143.76 -18.17 -116.80
CA VAL A 90 143.66 -17.89 -118.25
C VAL A 90 145.05 -17.64 -118.83
N LEU A 91 145.87 -16.79 -118.19
CA LEU A 91 147.26 -16.54 -118.63
C LEU A 91 148.14 -17.81 -118.63
N HIS A 92 147.90 -18.71 -117.68
CA HIS A 92 148.58 -20.00 -117.66
C HIS A 92 148.20 -20.86 -118.87
N GLU A 93 146.91 -20.92 -119.21
CA GLU A 93 146.39 -21.65 -120.37
C GLU A 93 146.93 -21.05 -121.68
N ASP A 94 146.96 -19.72 -121.81
CA ASP A 94 147.53 -19.01 -122.97
C ASP A 94 149.02 -19.35 -123.18
N LEU A 95 149.83 -19.33 -122.11
CA LEU A 95 151.26 -19.69 -122.18
C LEU A 95 151.50 -21.15 -122.56
N LEU A 96 150.64 -22.06 -122.11
CA LEU A 96 150.76 -23.48 -122.49
C LEU A 96 150.51 -23.67 -124.00
N ILE A 97 149.54 -22.96 -124.56
CA ILE A 97 149.19 -23.07 -125.99
C ILE A 97 150.27 -22.46 -126.88
N MET A 98 150.91 -21.38 -126.44
CA MET A 98 151.96 -20.71 -127.22
C MET A 98 153.29 -21.50 -127.27
N GLU A 99 153.42 -22.62 -126.55
CA GLU A 99 154.65 -23.45 -126.42
C GLU A 99 155.95 -22.65 -126.24
N SER A 100 155.86 -21.43 -125.72
CA SER A 100 156.98 -20.50 -125.64
C SER A 100 156.96 -19.77 -124.31
N ASN A 101 158.15 -19.64 -123.72
CA ASN A 101 158.37 -18.77 -122.57
C ASN A 101 158.43 -17.33 -123.09
N ASP A 102 157.26 -16.74 -123.34
CA ASP A 102 157.21 -15.36 -123.78
C ASP A 102 157.57 -14.42 -122.61
N GLN A 103 158.53 -13.53 -122.84
CA GLN A 103 159.02 -12.54 -121.88
C GLN A 103 159.45 -13.06 -120.49
N GLY A 104 159.94 -14.30 -120.39
CA GLY A 104 160.54 -14.84 -119.16
C GLY A 104 159.54 -15.26 -118.07
N ILE A 105 158.25 -15.34 -118.38
CA ILE A 105 157.22 -15.84 -117.46
C ILE A 105 156.96 -17.32 -117.78
N ASN A 106 157.15 -18.20 -116.79
CA ASN A 106 156.92 -19.63 -116.95
C ASN A 106 155.55 -20.01 -116.37
N ALA A 107 154.79 -20.83 -117.10
CA ALA A 107 153.52 -21.40 -116.65
C ALA A 107 153.61 -22.01 -115.23
N LYS A 108 154.71 -22.70 -114.90
CA LYS A 108 154.90 -23.28 -113.55
C LYS A 108 154.85 -22.25 -112.41
N ASP A 109 155.33 -21.03 -112.65
CA ASP A 109 155.36 -19.98 -111.62
C ASP A 109 153.96 -19.36 -111.43
N ILE A 110 153.19 -19.22 -112.52
CA ILE A 110 151.79 -18.78 -112.46
C ILE A 110 150.91 -19.81 -111.73
N ASP A 111 151.12 -21.10 -111.98
CA ASP A 111 150.36 -22.16 -111.28
C ASP A 111 150.68 -22.18 -109.78
N ALA A 112 151.96 -22.08 -109.41
CA ALA A 112 152.37 -21.99 -108.01
C ALA A 112 151.81 -20.73 -107.30
N ALA A 113 151.79 -19.58 -107.98
CA ALA A 113 151.20 -18.36 -107.46
C ALA A 113 149.69 -18.48 -107.29
N SER A 114 149.00 -19.05 -108.28
CA SER A 114 147.55 -19.28 -108.25
C SER A 114 147.17 -20.21 -107.08
N LYS A 115 147.93 -21.28 -106.86
CA LYS A 115 147.68 -22.20 -105.75
C LYS A 115 147.85 -21.53 -104.39
N LYS A 116 148.93 -20.76 -104.18
CA LYS A 116 149.16 -20.02 -102.92
C LYS A 116 148.09 -18.96 -102.65
N LEU A 117 147.65 -18.26 -103.70
CA LEU A 117 146.62 -17.23 -103.59
C LEU A 117 145.26 -17.87 -103.26
N LYS A 118 144.95 -19.03 -103.85
CA LYS A 118 143.74 -19.80 -103.54
C LYS A 118 143.70 -20.28 -102.09
N ASP A 119 144.79 -20.88 -101.60
CA ASP A 119 144.87 -21.32 -100.19
C ASP A 119 144.73 -20.15 -99.19
N SER A 120 145.22 -18.96 -99.56
CA SER A 120 145.10 -17.76 -98.73
C SER A 120 143.67 -17.21 -98.72
N LEU A 121 142.99 -17.25 -99.87
CA LEU A 121 141.59 -16.85 -100.01
C LEU A 121 140.67 -17.72 -99.15
N ASP A 122 140.88 -19.03 -99.16
CA ASP A 122 140.04 -19.97 -98.40
C ASP A 122 140.17 -19.72 -96.88
N LYS A 123 141.40 -19.48 -96.38
CA LYS A 123 141.61 -19.08 -94.97
C LYS A 123 140.94 -17.76 -94.62
N PHE A 124 140.89 -16.82 -95.55
CA PHE A 124 140.29 -15.51 -95.33
C PHE A 124 138.76 -15.60 -95.26
N LYS A 125 138.12 -16.38 -96.16
CA LYS A 125 136.68 -16.69 -96.12
C LYS A 125 136.25 -17.30 -94.78
N THR A 126 136.98 -18.32 -94.29
CA THR A 126 136.65 -18.97 -93.01
C THR A 126 136.74 -18.03 -91.81
N ARG A 127 137.65 -17.05 -91.83
CA ARG A 127 137.74 -16.05 -90.75
C ARG A 127 136.53 -15.10 -90.74
N GLN A 128 136.04 -14.71 -91.91
CA GLN A 128 134.86 -13.84 -92.01
C GLN A 128 133.59 -14.54 -91.52
N GLU A 129 133.38 -15.79 -91.95
CA GLU A 129 132.22 -16.61 -91.52
C GLU A 129 132.15 -16.77 -90.00
N ASN A 130 133.30 -17.01 -89.34
CA ASN A 130 133.37 -17.13 -87.88
C ASN A 130 133.00 -15.84 -87.14
N LYS A 131 133.32 -14.67 -87.71
CA LYS A 131 133.01 -13.37 -87.12
C LYS A 131 131.50 -13.07 -87.21
N GLU A 132 130.87 -13.39 -88.34
CA GLU A 132 129.42 -13.24 -88.52
C GLU A 132 128.63 -14.19 -87.62
N PHE A 133 129.06 -15.46 -87.51
CA PHE A 133 128.44 -16.43 -86.61
C PHE A 133 128.51 -16.00 -85.14
N SER A 134 129.67 -15.50 -84.70
CA SER A 134 129.85 -15.02 -83.31
C SER A 134 128.93 -13.85 -82.97
N ARG A 135 128.71 -12.93 -83.93
CA ARG A 135 127.80 -11.80 -83.76
C ARG A 135 126.35 -12.27 -83.65
N ALA A 136 125.90 -13.13 -84.57
CA ALA A 136 124.54 -13.69 -84.55
C ALA A 136 124.26 -14.46 -83.26
N TYR A 137 125.24 -15.22 -82.75
CA TYR A 137 125.10 -15.95 -81.48
C TYR A 137 124.91 -15.02 -80.27
N GLN A 138 125.64 -13.90 -80.20
CA GLN A 138 125.50 -12.94 -79.11
C GLN A 138 124.13 -12.24 -79.12
N GLU A 139 123.63 -11.87 -80.30
CA GLU A 139 122.30 -11.28 -80.47
C GLU A 139 121.19 -12.26 -80.04
N LEU A 140 121.32 -13.53 -80.43
CA LEU A 140 120.39 -14.58 -80.01
C LEU A 140 120.41 -14.78 -78.49
N LYS A 141 121.60 -14.87 -77.89
CA LYS A 141 121.75 -15.05 -76.44
C LYS A 141 121.08 -13.93 -75.65
N GLN A 142 121.30 -12.67 -76.03
CA GLN A 142 120.64 -11.53 -75.38
C GLN A 142 119.11 -11.56 -75.54
N SER A 143 118.60 -11.99 -76.69
CA SER A 143 117.16 -12.13 -76.90
C SER A 143 116.54 -13.21 -76.02
N VAL A 144 117.23 -14.32 -75.77
CA VAL A 144 116.74 -15.40 -74.90
C VAL A 144 116.69 -14.93 -73.46
N GLU A 145 117.77 -14.30 -72.97
CA GLU A 145 117.85 -13.80 -71.59
C GLU A 145 116.72 -12.79 -71.26
N ARG A 146 116.39 -11.88 -72.21
CA ARG A 146 115.26 -10.95 -72.03
C ARG A 146 113.90 -11.66 -71.97
N LYS A 147 113.70 -12.70 -72.78
CA LYS A 147 112.44 -13.45 -72.80
C LYS A 147 112.26 -14.27 -71.52
N ASP A 148 113.34 -14.86 -70.99
CA ASP A 148 113.30 -15.60 -69.73
C ASP A 148 112.93 -14.70 -68.55
N GLN A 149 113.50 -13.48 -68.48
CA GLN A 149 113.13 -12.51 -67.44
C GLN A 149 111.66 -12.08 -67.53
N SER A 150 111.13 -11.89 -68.74
CA SER A 150 109.71 -11.58 -68.95
C SER A 150 108.81 -12.74 -68.49
N LEU A 151 109.22 -13.98 -68.76
CA LEU A 151 108.47 -15.17 -68.38
C LEU A 151 108.41 -15.34 -66.85
N GLN A 152 109.53 -15.12 -66.16
CA GLN A 152 109.56 -15.11 -64.69
C GLN A 152 108.65 -14.05 -64.08
N THR A 153 108.64 -12.85 -64.67
CA THR A 153 107.78 -11.73 -64.20
C THR A 153 106.29 -12.10 -64.32
N LEU A 154 105.89 -12.65 -65.47
CA LEU A 154 104.51 -13.08 -65.70
C LEU A 154 104.10 -14.23 -64.78
N GLN A 155 104.99 -15.20 -64.53
CA GLN A 155 104.71 -16.30 -63.58
C GLN A 155 104.43 -15.78 -62.17
N LEU A 156 105.20 -14.77 -61.71
CA LEU A 156 105.02 -14.19 -60.39
C LEU A 156 103.72 -13.37 -60.27
N GLU A 157 103.32 -12.67 -61.34
CA GLU A 157 102.04 -11.97 -61.41
C GLU A 157 100.86 -12.96 -61.38
N ASN A 158 100.97 -14.05 -62.13
CA ASN A 158 99.94 -15.09 -62.17
C ASN A 158 99.74 -15.74 -60.79
N ALA A 159 100.83 -16.04 -60.07
CA ALA A 159 100.76 -16.57 -58.71
C ALA A 159 100.05 -15.61 -57.73
N LYS A 160 100.29 -14.29 -57.86
CA LYS A 160 99.59 -13.28 -57.05
C LYS A 160 98.09 -13.21 -57.35
N LEU A 161 97.72 -13.33 -58.62
CA LEU A 161 96.31 -13.32 -59.03
C LEU A 161 95.57 -14.56 -58.54
N ILE A 162 96.20 -15.74 -58.60
CA ILE A 162 95.64 -16.99 -58.03
C ILE A 162 95.38 -16.82 -56.53
N GLY A 163 96.35 -16.29 -55.77
CA GLY A 163 96.16 -16.06 -54.33
C GLY A 163 95.01 -15.10 -54.00
N LYS A 164 94.80 -14.05 -54.81
CA LYS A 164 93.65 -13.15 -54.65
C LYS A 164 92.32 -13.83 -54.97
N LEU A 165 92.31 -14.69 -55.98
CA LEU A 165 91.12 -15.47 -56.35
C LEU A 165 90.71 -16.41 -55.22
N ASP A 166 91.66 -17.14 -54.64
CA ASP A 166 91.40 -18.05 -53.52
C ASP A 166 90.84 -17.32 -52.30
N SER A 167 91.38 -16.14 -51.98
CA SER A 167 90.87 -15.29 -50.89
C SER A 167 89.42 -14.85 -51.14
N ALA A 168 89.10 -14.40 -52.35
CA ALA A 168 87.75 -13.97 -52.71
C ALA A 168 86.74 -15.13 -52.67
N VAL A 169 87.16 -16.34 -53.07
CA VAL A 169 86.33 -17.55 -52.98
C VAL A 169 86.03 -17.91 -51.52
N ALA A 170 87.01 -17.79 -50.63
CA ALA A 170 86.83 -18.02 -49.20
C ALA A 170 85.85 -17.01 -48.55
N GLU A 171 86.00 -15.72 -48.87
CA GLU A 171 85.08 -14.66 -48.40
C GLU A 171 83.64 -14.91 -48.88
N LEU A 172 83.47 -15.33 -50.14
CA LEU A 172 82.16 -15.62 -50.72
C LEU A 172 81.50 -16.83 -50.05
N ALA A 173 82.27 -17.89 -49.75
CA ALA A 173 81.80 -19.04 -48.99
C ALA A 173 81.34 -18.64 -47.58
N GLN A 174 82.10 -17.78 -46.89
CA GLN A 174 81.76 -17.28 -45.56
C GLN A 174 80.48 -16.43 -45.57
N HIS A 175 80.32 -15.54 -46.56
CA HIS A 175 79.09 -14.75 -46.72
C HIS A 175 77.86 -15.62 -46.98
N ASN A 176 77.98 -16.66 -47.80
CA ASN A 176 76.89 -17.61 -48.04
C ASN A 176 76.48 -18.36 -46.77
N GLN A 177 77.44 -18.76 -45.93
CA GLN A 177 77.16 -19.40 -44.66
C GLN A 177 76.42 -18.45 -43.69
N ASN A 178 76.84 -17.19 -43.61
CA ASN A 178 76.17 -16.18 -42.80
C ASN A 178 74.75 -15.91 -43.28
N TYR A 179 74.52 -15.82 -44.59
CA TYR A 179 73.20 -15.65 -45.16
C TYR A 179 72.27 -16.81 -44.80
N SER A 180 72.74 -18.05 -44.94
CA SER A 180 71.97 -19.24 -44.54
C SER A 180 71.61 -19.23 -43.05
N HIS A 181 72.53 -18.82 -42.17
CA HIS A 181 72.25 -18.72 -40.74
C HIS A 181 71.18 -17.66 -40.44
N VAL A 182 71.28 -16.48 -41.04
CA VAL A 182 70.30 -15.40 -40.87
C VAL A 182 68.93 -15.81 -41.39
N SER A 183 68.86 -16.46 -42.55
CA SER A 183 67.59 -16.96 -43.12
C SER A 183 66.86 -17.90 -42.16
N LYS A 184 67.57 -18.89 -41.59
CA LYS A 184 66.98 -19.82 -40.61
C LYS A 184 66.47 -19.10 -39.37
N LYS A 185 67.25 -18.15 -38.85
CA LYS A 185 66.86 -17.38 -37.66
C LYS A 185 65.61 -16.52 -37.92
N LEU A 186 65.44 -16.07 -39.16
CA LEU A 186 64.27 -15.32 -39.60
C LEU A 186 63.03 -16.23 -39.64
N GLU A 187 63.14 -17.43 -40.20
CA GLU A 187 62.08 -18.45 -40.18
C GLU A 187 61.67 -18.81 -38.75
N GLU A 188 62.62 -19.07 -37.85
CA GLU A 188 62.36 -19.37 -36.43
C GLU A 188 61.62 -18.23 -35.70
N LEU A 189 62.02 -16.98 -35.95
CA LEU A 189 61.36 -15.80 -35.39
C LEU A 189 59.94 -15.64 -35.94
N GLN A 190 59.74 -15.95 -37.21
CA GLN A 190 58.44 -15.85 -37.87
C GLN A 190 57.46 -16.90 -37.32
N GLU A 191 57.91 -18.14 -37.14
CA GLU A 191 57.12 -19.19 -36.47
C GLU A 191 56.79 -18.82 -35.00
N SER A 192 57.75 -18.26 -34.27
CA SER A 192 57.52 -17.79 -32.89
C SER A 192 56.49 -16.66 -32.82
N LEU A 193 56.49 -15.74 -33.80
CA LEU A 193 55.53 -14.65 -33.89
C LEU A 193 54.11 -15.18 -34.16
N GLU A 194 53.96 -16.09 -35.13
CA GLU A 194 52.67 -16.70 -35.43
C GLU A 194 52.10 -17.47 -34.23
N LYS A 195 52.95 -18.21 -33.51
CA LYS A 195 52.55 -18.90 -32.28
C LYS A 195 52.05 -17.93 -31.21
N THR A 196 52.79 -16.84 -30.95
CA THR A 196 52.38 -15.85 -29.94
C THR A 196 51.10 -15.12 -30.32
N GLN A 197 50.90 -14.80 -31.60
CA GLN A 197 49.64 -14.23 -32.09
C GLN A 197 48.46 -15.17 -31.87
N LYS A 198 48.64 -16.47 -32.13
CA LYS A 198 47.61 -17.49 -31.92
C LYS A 198 47.26 -17.65 -30.44
N ASP A 199 48.27 -17.75 -29.57
CA ASP A 199 48.08 -17.85 -28.12
C ASP A 199 47.37 -16.60 -27.56
N GLN A 200 47.67 -15.42 -28.09
CA GLN A 200 47.02 -14.16 -27.69
C GLN A 200 45.56 -14.09 -28.14
N ALA A 201 45.26 -14.55 -29.36
CA ALA A 201 43.89 -14.64 -29.86
C ALA A 201 43.04 -15.61 -29.02
N GLU A 202 43.58 -16.77 -28.66
CA GLU A 202 42.90 -17.75 -27.81
C GLU A 202 42.67 -17.21 -26.39
N ARG A 203 43.65 -16.50 -25.81
CA ARG A 203 43.48 -15.80 -24.53
C ARG A 203 42.36 -14.77 -24.58
N LEU A 204 42.30 -13.95 -25.62
CA LEU A 204 41.25 -12.93 -25.78
C LEU A 204 39.87 -13.57 -25.89
N GLU A 205 39.74 -14.66 -26.63
CA GLU A 205 38.45 -15.37 -26.78
C GLU A 205 38.00 -16.00 -25.46
N ASN A 206 38.93 -16.60 -24.69
CA ASN A 206 38.65 -17.13 -23.36
C ASN A 206 38.25 -16.03 -22.37
N LEU A 207 38.88 -14.85 -22.44
CA LEU A 207 38.55 -13.73 -21.57
C LEU A 207 37.16 -13.17 -21.90
N LYS A 208 36.83 -13.11 -23.20
CA LYS A 208 35.52 -12.68 -23.69
C LYS A 208 34.41 -13.63 -23.24
N SER A 209 34.60 -14.95 -23.40
CA SER A 209 33.62 -15.94 -22.94
C SER A 209 33.44 -15.91 -21.42
N SER A 210 34.52 -15.79 -20.65
CA SER A 210 34.48 -15.65 -19.18
C SER A 210 33.68 -14.41 -18.75
N LEU A 211 33.96 -13.25 -19.34
CA LEU A 211 33.22 -12.01 -19.08
C LEU A 211 31.73 -12.18 -19.38
N GLN A 212 31.40 -12.82 -20.51
CA GLN A 212 30.02 -13.02 -20.93
C GLN A 212 29.24 -13.94 -19.97
N THR A 213 29.89 -15.00 -19.46
CA THR A 213 29.31 -15.87 -18.42
C THR A 213 29.14 -15.14 -17.09
N GLU A 214 30.09 -14.32 -16.67
CA GLU A 214 30.03 -13.56 -15.42
C GLU A 214 28.91 -12.50 -15.47
N GLU A 215 28.77 -11.83 -16.61
CA GLU A 215 27.68 -10.88 -16.85
C GLU A 215 26.30 -11.56 -16.83
N GLN A 216 26.18 -12.75 -17.43
CA GLN A 216 24.94 -13.54 -17.37
C GLN A 216 24.60 -14.00 -15.94
N ALA A 217 25.60 -14.42 -15.17
CA ALA A 217 25.42 -14.81 -13.78
C ALA A 217 24.98 -13.63 -12.91
N SER A 218 25.58 -12.45 -13.10
CA SER A 218 25.18 -11.21 -12.41
C SER A 218 23.75 -10.81 -12.75
N ARG A 219 23.37 -10.80 -14.04
CA ARG A 219 21.99 -10.49 -14.48
C ARG A 219 20.97 -11.47 -13.92
N SER A 220 21.30 -12.77 -13.86
CA SER A 220 20.41 -13.79 -13.31
C SER A 220 20.18 -13.57 -11.81
N LYS A 221 21.23 -13.19 -11.08
CA LYS A 221 21.15 -12.87 -9.65
C LYS A 221 20.34 -11.60 -9.38
N GLU A 222 20.54 -10.54 -10.17
CA GLU A 222 19.70 -9.33 -10.10
C GLU A 222 18.23 -9.66 -10.35
N ILE A 223 17.90 -10.47 -11.36
CA ILE A 223 16.51 -10.89 -11.63
C ILE A 223 15.92 -11.65 -10.44
N GLU A 224 16.69 -12.54 -9.80
CA GLU A 224 16.24 -13.29 -8.63
C GLU A 224 15.98 -12.38 -7.42
N ASP A 225 16.86 -11.40 -7.19
CA ASP A 225 16.71 -10.42 -6.12
C ASP A 225 15.50 -9.50 -6.36
N PHE A 226 15.30 -9.03 -7.60
CA PHE A 226 14.10 -8.28 -7.97
C PHE A 226 12.83 -9.08 -7.79
N LYS A 227 12.85 -10.37 -8.14
CA LYS A 227 11.70 -11.27 -7.93
C LYS A 227 11.38 -11.43 -6.45
N LYS A 228 12.38 -11.62 -5.59
CA LYS A 228 12.16 -11.68 -4.12
C LYS A 228 11.56 -10.40 -3.55
N ILE A 229 12.02 -9.23 -4.04
CA ILE A 229 11.44 -7.94 -3.64
C ILE A 229 9.98 -7.85 -4.10
N GLN A 230 9.69 -8.25 -5.34
CA GLN A 230 8.34 -8.23 -5.88
C GLN A 230 7.40 -9.17 -5.11
N ASP A 231 7.80 -10.43 -4.89
CA ASP A 231 7.03 -11.42 -4.14
C ASP A 231 6.71 -10.90 -2.72
N SER A 232 7.69 -10.24 -2.05
CA SER A 232 7.48 -9.61 -0.74
C SER A 232 6.53 -8.41 -0.78
N GLN A 233 6.54 -7.62 -1.86
CA GLN A 233 5.63 -6.50 -2.03
C GLN A 233 4.20 -6.98 -2.29
N ASP A 234 4.04 -8.02 -3.10
CA ASP A 234 2.74 -8.62 -3.40
C ASP A 234 2.10 -9.21 -2.13
N GLU A 235 2.86 -9.92 -1.29
CA GLU A 235 2.37 -10.42 0.00
C GLU A 235 1.90 -9.29 0.94
N LEU A 236 2.64 -8.16 0.97
CA LEU A 236 2.23 -7.00 1.76
C LEU A 236 0.94 -6.35 1.21
N ILE A 237 0.78 -6.29 -0.11
CA ILE A 237 -0.43 -5.78 -0.76
C ILE A 237 -1.63 -6.66 -0.37
N ASP A 238 -1.50 -7.99 -0.41
CA ASP A 238 -2.56 -8.91 -0.03
C ASP A 238 -2.98 -8.75 1.43
N ILE A 239 -2.01 -8.61 2.35
CA ILE A 239 -2.28 -8.34 3.77
C ILE A 239 -3.05 -7.02 3.93
N LEU A 240 -2.63 -5.96 3.23
CA LEU A 240 -3.29 -4.66 3.30
C LEU A 240 -4.70 -4.68 2.72
N GLN A 241 -4.92 -5.39 1.60
CA GLN A 241 -6.25 -5.55 1.01
C GLN A 241 -7.19 -6.32 1.93
N SER A 242 -6.71 -7.41 2.53
CA SER A 242 -7.47 -8.18 3.54
C SER A 242 -7.88 -7.28 4.71
N LYS A 243 -6.92 -6.54 5.29
CA LYS A 243 -7.18 -5.61 6.39
C LYS A 243 -8.18 -4.50 6.03
N ASN A 244 -8.11 -3.99 4.80
CA ASN A 244 -9.03 -2.98 4.30
C ASN A 244 -10.47 -3.55 4.14
N SER A 245 -10.59 -4.80 3.71
CA SER A 245 -11.89 -5.49 3.64
C SER A 245 -12.52 -5.70 5.03
N GLU A 246 -11.72 -6.11 6.03
CA GLU A 246 -12.16 -6.23 7.42
C GLU A 246 -12.61 -4.87 7.99
N GLN A 247 -11.83 -3.82 7.74
CA GLN A 247 -12.18 -2.47 8.18
C GLN A 247 -13.45 -1.95 7.51
N THR A 248 -13.67 -2.26 6.23
CA THR A 248 -14.89 -1.90 5.51
C THR A 248 -16.11 -2.56 6.14
N LEU A 249 -16.04 -3.87 6.43
CA LEU A 249 -17.11 -4.59 7.14
C LEU A 249 -17.36 -3.98 8.52
N LYS A 250 -16.31 -3.61 9.26
CA LYS A 250 -16.46 -2.97 10.58
C LYS A 250 -17.16 -1.61 10.50
N ILE A 251 -16.87 -0.81 9.47
CA ILE A 251 -17.53 0.47 9.24
C ILE A 251 -19.01 0.27 8.92
N GLU A 252 -19.36 -0.74 8.13
CA GLU A 252 -20.76 -1.09 7.84
C GLU A 252 -21.52 -1.51 9.11
N GLU A 253 -20.93 -2.39 9.94
CA GLU A 253 -21.49 -2.78 11.23
C GLU A 253 -21.76 -1.57 12.14
N LEU A 254 -20.77 -0.69 12.31
CA LEU A 254 -20.90 0.51 13.14
C LEU A 254 -21.95 1.48 12.57
N SER A 255 -22.08 1.55 11.24
CA SER A 255 -23.09 2.39 10.58
C SER A 255 -24.51 1.86 10.83
N LEU A 256 -24.69 0.53 10.79
CA LEU A 256 -25.95 -0.12 11.16
C LEU A 256 -26.29 0.09 12.64
N GLU A 257 -25.31 -0.07 13.53
CA GLU A 257 -25.49 0.17 14.96
C GLU A 257 -25.90 1.62 15.25
N LYS A 258 -25.23 2.59 14.61
CA LYS A 258 -25.58 4.02 14.69
C LYS A 258 -27.02 4.26 14.24
N SER A 259 -27.44 3.67 13.11
CA SER A 259 -28.82 3.79 12.60
C SER A 259 -29.86 3.23 13.59
N ASN A 260 -29.56 2.08 14.18
CA ASN A 260 -30.41 1.47 15.21
C ASN A 260 -30.52 2.35 16.47
N LEU A 261 -29.41 2.92 16.94
CA LEU A 261 -29.40 3.83 18.08
C LEU A 261 -30.20 5.11 17.82
N ILE A 262 -30.05 5.71 16.63
CA ILE A 262 -30.85 6.89 16.23
C ILE A 262 -32.34 6.55 16.25
N SER A 263 -32.71 5.38 15.73
CA SER A 263 -34.11 4.92 15.71
C SER A 263 -34.67 4.73 17.13
N LYS A 264 -33.89 4.11 18.03
CA LYS A 264 -34.26 3.97 19.46
C LYS A 264 -34.42 5.32 20.14
N LEU A 265 -33.50 6.26 19.89
CA LEU A 265 -33.54 7.60 20.47
C LEU A 265 -34.80 8.35 20.00
N ARG A 266 -35.17 8.23 18.73
CA ARG A 266 -36.41 8.82 18.19
C ARG A 266 -37.66 8.27 18.89
N LEU A 267 -37.72 6.96 19.11
CA LEU A 267 -38.82 6.31 19.83
C LEU A 267 -38.90 6.82 21.28
N LEU A 268 -37.76 6.88 21.98
CA LEU A 268 -37.70 7.39 23.35
C LEU A 268 -38.16 8.86 23.42
N ASN A 269 -37.68 9.72 22.54
CA ASN A 269 -38.11 11.12 22.49
C ASN A 269 -39.62 11.24 22.27
N SER A 270 -40.19 10.48 21.33
CA SER A 270 -41.65 10.47 21.11
C SER A 270 -42.43 9.98 22.33
N THR A 271 -41.87 9.05 23.10
CA THR A 271 -42.47 8.55 24.34
C THR A 271 -42.42 9.61 25.43
N ILE A 272 -41.29 10.31 25.57
CA ILE A 272 -41.13 11.43 26.50
C ILE A 272 -42.10 12.55 26.18
N GLU A 273 -42.21 12.97 24.91
CA GLU A 273 -43.17 14.00 24.49
C GLU A 273 -44.61 13.60 24.84
N ARG A 274 -45.00 12.35 24.56
CA ARG A 274 -46.33 11.83 24.90
C ARG A 274 -46.59 11.89 26.41
N LEU A 275 -45.63 11.43 27.23
CA LEU A 275 -45.77 11.43 28.69
C LEU A 275 -45.81 12.84 29.25
N ASN A 276 -45.03 13.77 28.71
CA ASN A 276 -45.07 15.19 29.11
C ASN A 276 -46.44 15.81 28.82
N ASN A 277 -47.02 15.55 27.64
CA ASN A 277 -48.36 16.01 27.29
C ASN A 277 -49.43 15.41 28.23
N GLU A 278 -49.28 14.14 28.62
CA GLU A 278 -50.19 13.49 29.56
C GLU A 278 -50.09 14.10 30.97
N ILE A 279 -48.87 14.36 31.45
CA ILE A 279 -48.65 15.07 32.73
C ILE A 279 -49.29 16.45 32.68
N GLU A 280 -49.05 17.24 31.63
CA GLU A 280 -49.64 18.58 31.50
C GLU A 280 -51.18 18.53 31.50
N ALA A 281 -51.78 17.57 30.79
CA ALA A 281 -53.22 17.36 30.79
C ALA A 281 -53.76 16.99 32.18
N ARG A 282 -53.06 16.09 32.90
CA ARG A 282 -53.43 15.69 34.27
C ARG A 282 -53.28 16.85 35.26
N SER A 283 -52.23 17.66 35.14
CA SER A 283 -52.04 18.85 35.96
C SER A 283 -53.18 19.86 35.76
N LYS A 284 -53.58 20.13 34.51
CA LYS A 284 -54.75 20.99 34.23
C LYS A 284 -56.05 20.42 34.79
N GLN A 285 -56.25 19.09 34.70
CA GLN A 285 -57.41 18.43 35.30
C GLN A 285 -57.42 18.55 36.83
N LEU A 286 -56.27 18.40 37.48
CA LEU A 286 -56.13 18.55 38.93
C LEU A 286 -56.47 19.97 39.37
N GLU A 287 -55.87 20.98 38.73
CA GLU A 287 -56.15 22.40 39.02
C GLU A 287 -57.64 22.74 38.85
N GLN A 288 -58.29 22.23 37.79
CA GLN A 288 -59.74 22.39 37.62
C GLN A 288 -60.56 21.73 38.74
N SER A 289 -60.12 20.56 39.22
CA SER A 289 -60.79 19.85 40.31
C SER A 289 -60.61 20.56 41.65
N GLU A 290 -59.42 21.08 41.94
CA GLU A 290 -59.12 21.85 43.15
C GLU A 290 -59.96 23.13 43.20
N ASN A 291 -60.04 23.86 42.09
CA ASN A 291 -60.89 25.05 42.01
C ASN A 291 -62.38 24.73 42.27
N LYS A 292 -62.90 23.66 41.67
CA LYS A 292 -64.29 23.21 41.92
C LYS A 292 -64.53 22.80 43.38
N PHE A 293 -63.55 22.16 44.00
CA PHE A 293 -63.65 21.77 45.40
C PHE A 293 -63.67 23.01 46.31
N GLU A 294 -62.84 24.00 46.04
CA GLU A 294 -62.80 25.25 46.80
C GLU A 294 -64.09 26.06 46.64
N ASP A 295 -64.66 26.12 45.43
CA ASP A 295 -65.97 26.74 45.19
C ASP A 295 -67.09 26.02 45.98
N PHE A 296 -67.11 24.69 45.93
CA PHE A 296 -68.08 23.89 46.68
C PHE A 296 -67.94 24.07 48.20
N ARG A 297 -66.70 24.11 48.70
CA ARG A 297 -66.41 24.37 50.10
C ARG A 297 -66.95 25.74 50.53
N ARG A 298 -66.68 26.79 49.76
CA ARG A 298 -67.18 28.15 50.04
C ARG A 298 -68.70 28.21 50.05
N GLN A 299 -69.36 27.51 49.13
CA GLN A 299 -70.82 27.42 49.11
C GLN A 299 -71.37 26.79 50.38
N ILE A 300 -70.83 25.64 50.82
CA ILE A 300 -71.23 25.00 52.07
C ILE A 300 -71.00 25.92 53.27
N GLU A 301 -69.84 26.57 53.36
CA GLU A 301 -69.53 27.50 54.45
C GLU A 301 -70.54 28.67 54.50
N TYR A 302 -70.96 29.19 53.34
CA TYR A 302 -71.97 30.24 53.26
C TYR A 302 -73.36 29.75 53.68
N GLU A 303 -73.83 28.64 53.11
CA GLU A 303 -75.14 28.05 53.42
C GLU A 303 -75.26 27.66 54.90
N THR A 304 -74.21 27.06 55.46
CA THR A 304 -74.19 26.67 56.88
C THR A 304 -74.24 27.89 57.81
N ASN A 305 -73.51 28.96 57.46
CA ASN A 305 -73.56 30.20 58.23
C ASN A 305 -74.94 30.85 58.20
N ASP A 306 -75.61 30.86 57.05
CA ASP A 306 -76.97 31.39 56.92
C ASP A 306 -77.97 30.56 57.75
N GLU A 307 -77.84 29.22 57.73
CA GLU A 307 -78.67 28.33 58.55
C GLU A 307 -78.43 28.56 60.05
N ILE A 308 -77.19 28.76 60.50
CA ILE A 308 -76.88 29.11 61.90
C ILE A 308 -77.54 30.43 62.31
N ILE A 309 -77.53 31.45 61.43
CA ILE A 309 -78.18 32.74 61.70
C ILE A 309 -79.70 32.54 61.82
N ASN A 310 -80.31 31.80 60.90
CA ASN A 310 -81.75 31.50 60.92
C ASN A 310 -82.16 30.73 62.19
N LEU A 311 -81.39 29.72 62.59
CA LEU A 311 -81.64 28.96 63.82
C LEU A 311 -81.52 29.83 65.07
N ARG A 312 -80.51 30.73 65.15
CA ARG A 312 -80.37 31.68 66.27
C ARG A 312 -81.55 32.64 66.36
N ASN A 313 -82.03 33.16 65.22
CA ASN A 313 -83.20 34.03 65.18
C ASN A 313 -84.47 33.28 65.66
N SER A 314 -84.64 32.03 65.22
CA SER A 314 -85.75 31.17 65.69
C SER A 314 -85.65 30.86 67.18
N GLU A 315 -84.46 30.58 67.70
CA GLU A 315 -84.23 30.36 69.14
C GLU A 315 -84.61 31.59 69.96
N GLN A 316 -84.25 32.78 69.49
CA GLN A 316 -84.60 34.04 70.15
C GLN A 316 -86.11 34.27 70.18
N GLN A 317 -86.81 34.03 69.06
CA GLN A 317 -88.27 34.14 69.00
C GLN A 317 -88.96 33.20 70.00
N ILE A 318 -88.51 31.95 70.11
CA ILE A 318 -89.06 30.98 71.07
C ILE A 318 -88.81 31.45 72.51
N LYS A 319 -87.63 32.00 72.83
CA LYS A 319 -87.35 32.55 74.16
C LYS A 319 -88.30 33.70 74.52
N ASP A 320 -88.55 34.59 73.58
CA ASP A 320 -89.48 35.71 73.78
C ASP A 320 -90.92 35.21 74.01
N GLU A 321 -91.36 34.19 73.27
CA GLU A 321 -92.67 33.55 73.45
C GLU A 321 -92.79 32.85 74.82
N VAL A 322 -91.76 32.12 75.25
CA VAL A 322 -91.73 31.50 76.58
C VAL A 322 -91.85 32.55 77.69
N ASN A 323 -91.16 33.70 77.55
CA ASN A 323 -91.26 34.78 78.53
C ASN A 323 -92.68 35.36 78.61
N ILE A 324 -93.36 35.53 77.47
CA ILE A 324 -94.76 35.99 77.42
C ILE A 324 -95.66 34.97 78.13
N LEU A 325 -95.53 33.68 77.82
CA LEU A 325 -96.34 32.63 78.43
C LEU A 325 -96.10 32.51 79.94
N GLN A 326 -94.86 32.72 80.42
CA GLN A 326 -94.56 32.76 81.85
C GLN A 326 -95.23 33.94 82.56
N LEU A 327 -95.26 35.12 81.93
CA LEU A 327 -95.99 36.29 82.42
C LEU A 327 -97.50 36.03 82.49
N GLU A 328 -98.08 35.40 81.47
CA GLU A 328 -99.49 34.99 81.48
C GLU A 328 -99.78 33.97 82.59
N GLN A 329 -98.87 33.00 82.79
CA GLN A 329 -98.99 32.00 83.86
C GLN A 329 -99.01 32.67 85.24
N ILE A 330 -98.13 33.63 85.51
CA ILE A 330 -98.11 34.39 86.78
C ILE A 330 -99.44 35.13 86.96
N THR A 331 -99.92 35.82 85.92
CA THR A 331 -101.19 36.55 85.94
C THR A 331 -102.39 35.64 86.26
N LEU A 332 -102.42 34.45 85.64
CA LEU A 332 -103.45 33.44 85.91
C LEU A 332 -103.38 32.89 87.35
N LEU A 333 -102.17 32.66 87.88
CA LEU A 333 -101.97 32.21 89.26
C LEU A 333 -102.45 33.27 90.27
N GLU A 334 -102.20 34.54 90.02
CA GLU A 334 -102.76 35.64 90.83
C GLU A 334 -104.29 35.64 90.79
N SER A 335 -104.89 35.45 89.61
CA SER A 335 -106.34 35.34 89.46
C SER A 335 -106.93 34.14 90.21
N ILE A 336 -106.28 32.97 90.14
CA ILE A 336 -106.70 31.77 90.91
C ILE A 336 -106.61 32.05 92.40
N THR A 337 -105.51 32.67 92.86
CA THR A 337 -105.31 33.00 94.27
C THR A 337 -106.41 33.94 94.79
N ASN A 338 -106.84 34.91 93.99
CA ASN A 338 -107.96 35.79 94.33
C ASN A 338 -109.29 35.03 94.38
N CYS A 339 -109.58 34.16 93.40
CA CYS A 339 -110.77 33.30 93.45
C CYS A 339 -110.80 32.39 94.70
N THR A 340 -109.66 31.86 95.12
CA THR A 340 -109.57 31.05 96.35
C THR A 340 -109.89 31.88 97.60
N LYS A 341 -109.39 33.12 97.69
CA LYS A 341 -109.74 34.04 98.79
C LYS A 341 -111.24 34.36 98.82
N ASP A 342 -111.84 34.58 97.65
CA ASP A 342 -113.27 34.84 97.52
C ASP A 342 -114.10 33.61 97.95
N LEU A 343 -113.65 32.40 97.58
CA LEU A 343 -114.27 31.13 98.00
C LEU A 343 -114.20 30.95 99.52
N ASP A 344 -113.03 31.18 100.14
CA ASP A 344 -112.84 31.08 101.59
C ASP A 344 -113.74 32.07 102.34
N SER A 345 -113.88 33.29 101.80
CA SER A 345 -114.81 34.31 102.35
C SER A 345 -116.26 33.85 102.27
N LEU A 346 -116.69 33.30 101.13
CA LEU A 346 -118.03 32.74 100.94
C LEU A 346 -118.29 31.55 101.88
N GLU A 347 -117.30 30.67 102.10
CA GLU A 347 -117.45 29.53 102.99
C GLU A 347 -117.58 29.97 104.46
N MET A 348 -116.82 30.99 104.88
CA MET A 348 -116.98 31.65 106.17
C MET A 348 -118.39 32.24 106.36
N GLU A 349 -118.90 32.96 105.36
CA GLU A 349 -120.25 33.53 105.39
C GLU A 349 -121.33 32.44 105.45
N LYS A 350 -121.13 31.34 104.71
CA LYS A 350 -122.01 30.16 104.76
C LYS A 350 -122.03 29.53 106.17
N ARG A 351 -120.87 29.33 106.81
CA ARG A 351 -120.78 28.80 108.18
C ARG A 351 -121.47 29.70 109.20
N GLN A 352 -121.33 31.02 109.07
CA GLN A 352 -122.05 31.97 109.91
C GLN A 352 -123.57 31.83 109.74
N LYS A 353 -124.07 31.77 108.50
CA LYS A 353 -125.50 31.57 108.22
C LYS A 353 -126.02 30.21 108.75
N GLU A 354 -125.25 29.13 108.60
CA GLU A 354 -125.61 27.82 109.15
C GLU A 354 -125.72 27.82 110.69
N ASN A 355 -124.82 28.54 111.39
CA ASN A 355 -124.92 28.68 112.84
C ASN A 355 -126.17 29.46 113.26
N ILE A 356 -126.52 30.53 112.55
CA ILE A 356 -127.77 31.29 112.79
C ILE A 356 -128.99 30.39 112.60
N ILE A 357 -129.01 29.55 111.54
CA ILE A 357 -130.10 28.60 111.30
C ILE A 357 -130.24 27.61 112.46
N LYS A 358 -129.13 27.04 112.97
CA LYS A 358 -129.17 26.13 114.12
C LYS A 358 -129.71 26.80 115.38
N GLU A 359 -129.37 28.06 115.62
CA GLU A 359 -129.91 28.86 116.73
C GLU A 359 -131.43 29.06 116.60
N LEU A 360 -131.91 29.40 115.39
CA LEU A 360 -133.33 29.55 115.10
C LEU A 360 -134.09 28.21 115.22
N GLU A 361 -133.50 27.10 114.78
CA GLU A 361 -134.08 25.77 114.95
C GLU A 361 -134.25 25.38 116.43
N LEU A 362 -133.30 25.77 117.29
CA LEU A 362 -133.39 25.57 118.74
C LEU A 362 -134.57 26.37 119.32
N LEU A 363 -134.70 27.65 118.96
CA LEU A 363 -135.80 28.52 119.38
C LEU A 363 -137.16 27.97 118.92
N ILE A 364 -137.26 27.44 117.69
CA ILE A 364 -138.48 26.79 117.19
C ILE A 364 -138.80 25.53 117.99
N LYS A 365 -137.80 24.74 118.35
CA LYS A 365 -137.98 23.52 119.17
C LYS A 365 -138.48 23.87 120.58
N GLU A 366 -137.93 24.91 121.20
CA GLU A 366 -138.39 25.42 122.49
C GLU A 366 -139.84 25.93 122.41
N ALA A 367 -140.18 26.70 121.37
CA ALA A 367 -141.54 27.18 121.14
C ALA A 367 -142.54 26.02 120.93
N ARG A 368 -142.16 24.97 120.19
CA ARG A 368 -142.98 23.76 120.01
C ARG A 368 -143.23 23.03 121.33
N ASN A 369 -142.20 22.89 122.17
CA ASN A 369 -142.35 22.29 123.50
C ASN A 369 -143.32 23.12 124.37
N GLY A 370 -143.21 24.46 124.34
CA GLY A 370 -144.14 25.35 125.04
C GLY A 370 -145.59 25.20 124.57
N ILE A 371 -145.82 25.09 123.25
CA ILE A 371 -147.16 24.84 122.68
C ILE A 371 -147.70 23.48 123.11
N GLN A 372 -146.87 22.43 123.13
CA GLN A 372 -147.27 21.09 123.51
C GLN A 372 -147.69 21.03 124.99
N SER A 373 -146.92 21.64 125.90
CA SER A 373 -147.30 21.74 127.31
C SER A 373 -148.61 22.52 127.52
N ALA A 374 -148.86 23.57 126.74
CA ALA A 374 -150.12 24.31 126.78
C ALA A 374 -151.31 23.48 126.25
N LYS A 375 -151.07 22.62 125.25
CA LYS A 375 -152.09 21.73 124.67
C LYS A 375 -152.48 20.62 125.64
N GLU A 376 -151.51 20.04 126.34
CA GLU A 376 -151.73 19.03 127.39
C GLU A 376 -152.47 19.61 128.60
N GLY A 377 -152.13 20.85 129.01
CA GLY A 377 -152.87 21.56 130.05
C GLY A 377 -154.35 21.80 129.69
N ARG A 378 -154.63 22.23 128.44
CA ARG A 378 -156.01 22.41 127.96
C ARG A 378 -156.79 21.10 127.83
N ALA A 379 -156.13 20.00 127.47
CA ALA A 379 -156.80 18.69 127.37
C ALA A 379 -157.28 18.18 128.74
N GLN A 380 -156.50 18.40 129.81
CA GLN A 380 -156.93 18.09 131.17
C GLN A 380 -158.10 18.97 131.64
N GLU A 381 -158.10 20.24 131.27
CA GLU A 381 -159.19 21.18 131.59
C GLU A 381 -160.51 20.80 130.87
N ILE A 382 -160.44 20.40 129.61
CA ILE A 382 -161.61 19.89 128.86
C ILE A 382 -162.16 18.61 129.49
N PHE A 383 -161.30 17.66 129.86
CA PHE A 383 -161.72 16.41 130.50
C PHE A 383 -162.47 16.66 131.82
N SER A 384 -161.99 17.61 132.64
CA SER A 384 -162.65 18.04 133.88
C SER A 384 -164.03 18.69 133.64
N LEU A 385 -164.19 19.44 132.56
CA LEU A 385 -165.44 20.10 132.21
C LEU A 385 -166.46 19.10 131.64
N GLU A 386 -166.05 18.15 130.81
CA GLU A 386 -166.91 17.09 130.28
C GLU A 386 -167.50 16.21 131.40
N GLU A 387 -166.72 15.90 132.44
CA GLU A 387 -167.19 15.15 133.61
C GLU A 387 -168.29 15.92 134.38
N LYS A 388 -168.12 17.23 134.56
CA LYS A 388 -169.13 18.10 135.19
C LYS A 388 -170.42 18.23 134.37
N VAL A 389 -170.33 18.24 133.04
CA VAL A 389 -171.53 18.25 132.17
C VAL A 389 -172.32 16.96 132.34
N LYS A 390 -171.63 15.82 132.38
CA LYS A 390 -172.26 14.51 132.52
C LYS A 390 -172.98 14.34 133.86
N ASP A 391 -172.40 14.85 134.95
CA ASP A 391 -173.04 14.87 136.26
C ASP A 391 -174.31 15.76 136.27
N ALA A 392 -174.27 16.90 135.58
CA ALA A 392 -175.42 17.80 135.45
C ALA A 392 -176.55 17.20 134.61
N GLU A 393 -176.25 16.48 133.52
CA GLU A 393 -177.24 15.76 132.71
C GLU A 393 -177.94 14.67 133.53
N THR A 394 -177.18 13.97 134.39
CA THR A 394 -177.73 12.93 135.27
C THR A 394 -178.68 13.52 136.32
N ALA A 395 -178.34 14.68 136.89
CA ALA A 395 -179.21 15.42 137.80
C ALA A 395 -180.49 15.94 137.11
N LEU A 396 -180.40 16.34 135.84
CA LEU A 396 -181.53 16.84 135.06
C LEU A 396 -182.56 15.72 134.77
N GLY A 397 -182.09 14.50 134.51
CA GLY A 397 -182.95 13.32 134.33
C GLY A 397 -183.73 12.94 135.60
N VAL A 398 -183.12 13.08 136.78
CA VAL A 398 -183.81 12.83 138.06
C VAL A 398 -184.89 13.88 138.33
N LEU A 399 -184.63 15.15 138.01
CA LEU A 399 -185.60 16.24 138.13
C LEU A 399 -186.78 16.10 137.16
N GLN A 400 -186.54 15.62 135.93
CA GLN A 400 -187.61 15.34 134.97
C GLN A 400 -188.59 14.28 135.49
N CYS A 401 -188.11 13.19 136.08
CA CYS A 401 -188.96 12.18 136.70
C CYS A 401 -189.83 12.74 137.85
N GLN A 402 -189.29 13.65 138.67
CA GLN A 402 -190.05 14.29 139.75
C GLN A 402 -191.13 15.26 139.25
N VAL A 403 -190.89 15.92 138.12
CA VAL A 403 -191.88 16.80 137.48
C VAL A 403 -193.03 15.99 136.87
N GLU A 404 -192.73 14.84 136.25
CA GLU A 404 -193.76 13.94 135.72
C GLU A 404 -194.65 13.35 136.83
N GLU A 405 -194.08 12.91 137.95
CA GLU A 405 -194.86 12.46 139.11
C GLU A 405 -195.75 13.57 139.70
N SER A 406 -195.26 14.81 139.68
CA SER A 406 -196.01 15.98 140.18
C SER A 406 -197.16 16.38 139.26
N LEU A 407 -196.95 16.33 137.94
CA LEU A 407 -197.99 16.57 136.93
C LEU A 407 -199.12 15.53 137.02
N LEU A 408 -198.78 14.26 137.27
CA LEU A 408 -199.77 13.21 137.45
C LEU A 408 -200.67 13.48 138.67
N LYS A 409 -200.08 13.88 139.80
CA LYS A 409 -200.79 14.25 141.04
C LYS A 409 -201.71 15.46 140.88
N ILE A 410 -201.26 16.48 140.14
CA ILE A 410 -202.06 17.70 139.87
C ILE A 410 -203.27 17.39 138.98
N SER A 411 -203.12 16.47 138.02
CA SER A 411 -204.21 16.15 137.09
C SER A 411 -205.42 15.53 137.80
N THR A 412 -205.22 14.76 138.86
CA THR A 412 -206.31 14.03 139.53
C THR A 412 -206.88 14.77 140.73
N GLN A 413 -206.11 15.60 141.42
CA GLN A 413 -206.69 16.60 142.33
C GLN A 413 -207.65 17.56 141.60
N ASN A 414 -207.38 17.87 140.32
CA ASN A 414 -208.29 18.66 139.49
C ASN A 414 -209.59 17.92 139.10
N ALA A 415 -209.60 16.59 139.11
CA ALA A 415 -210.82 15.81 138.89
C ALA A 415 -211.75 15.86 140.11
N GLU A 416 -211.19 15.77 141.33
CA GLU A 416 -211.95 15.89 142.59
C GLU A 416 -212.57 17.29 142.77
N ILE A 417 -211.89 18.35 142.29
CA ILE A 417 -212.39 19.73 142.37
C ILE A 417 -213.57 19.98 141.42
N ARG A 418 -213.63 19.33 140.26
CA ARG A 418 -214.75 19.52 139.31
C ARG A 418 -216.07 19.01 139.88
N GLU A 419 -216.06 17.86 140.51
CA GLU A 419 -217.28 17.22 140.99
C GLU A 419 -217.82 17.87 142.27
N LEU A 420 -216.92 18.43 143.10
CA LEU A 420 -217.29 19.28 144.24
C LEU A 420 -217.98 20.58 143.81
N ASN A 421 -217.68 21.11 142.62
CA ASN A 421 -218.30 22.33 142.11
C ASN A 421 -219.72 22.10 141.55
N GLU A 422 -220.02 20.92 140.99
CA GLU A 422 -221.41 20.61 140.58
C GLU A 422 -222.36 20.46 141.77
N LYS A 423 -221.84 19.97 142.92
CA LYS A 423 -222.57 19.96 144.20
C LYS A 423 -222.87 21.37 144.75
N LEU A 424 -222.26 22.42 144.22
CA LEU A 424 -222.36 23.79 144.75
C LEU A 424 -223.43 24.64 144.05
N ASP A 425 -223.79 24.35 142.80
CA ASP A 425 -224.64 25.24 141.99
C ASP A 425 -226.15 25.01 142.14
N GLU A 426 -226.63 23.81 142.51
CA GLU A 426 -228.08 23.63 142.77
C GLU A 426 -228.52 24.18 144.15
N TYR A 427 -227.60 24.31 145.11
CA TYR A 427 -227.93 24.78 146.46
C TYR A 427 -228.16 26.30 146.58
N LYS A 428 -227.89 27.10 145.54
CA LYS A 428 -227.91 28.58 145.65
C LYS A 428 -229.16 29.30 145.12
N PHE A 429 -230.23 28.59 144.70
CA PHE A 429 -231.54 29.21 144.45
C PHE A 429 -232.59 29.01 145.56
N LEU A 430 -232.28 28.28 146.65
CA LEU A 430 -233.15 28.17 147.84
C LEU A 430 -232.33 28.25 149.14
N ASN A 431 -232.25 29.46 149.70
CA ASN A 431 -231.96 29.80 151.10
C ASN A 431 -230.51 29.79 151.67
N ASN A 432 -230.22 30.95 152.28
CA ASN A 432 -229.53 31.21 153.56
C ASN A 432 -228.00 31.12 153.72
N LYS A 433 -227.47 32.35 153.90
CA LYS A 433 -226.68 32.89 155.04
C LYS A 433 -225.16 32.57 155.16
N PRO A 434 -224.43 33.48 155.85
CA PRO A 434 -223.11 33.94 155.46
C PRO A 434 -221.98 33.28 156.23
N GLU A 435 -220.77 33.54 155.72
CA GLU A 435 -219.47 33.37 156.39
C GLU A 435 -219.08 31.90 156.66
N PRO A 436 -217.78 31.55 156.79
CA PRO A 436 -216.77 32.32 157.53
C PRO A 436 -215.30 32.22 157.05
N GLN A 437 -214.47 32.86 157.88
CA GLN A 437 -213.02 33.05 157.91
C GLN A 437 -212.19 31.79 158.24
N GLY A 438 -210.88 31.85 157.95
CA GLY A 438 -209.78 31.04 158.53
C GLY A 438 -208.89 30.35 157.48
N GLN A 439 -207.58 30.10 157.63
CA GLN A 439 -206.57 30.33 158.68
C GLN A 439 -205.15 30.01 158.12
N LYS A 440 -204.14 30.80 158.54
CA LYS A 440 -202.75 30.50 159.03
C LYS A 440 -201.80 29.42 158.44
N GLY A 441 -200.51 29.81 158.46
CA GLY A 441 -199.32 28.97 158.79
C GLY A 441 -198.27 28.90 157.66
N SER A 442 -196.94 28.91 157.84
CA SER A 442 -196.04 28.89 159.01
C SER A 442 -194.61 29.26 158.57
N LEU A 443 -193.85 29.88 159.48
CA LEU A 443 -192.40 30.09 159.48
C LEU A 443 -191.58 28.79 159.74
N ARG A 444 -190.32 28.77 159.28
CA ARG A 444 -189.06 28.21 159.87
C ARG A 444 -187.98 28.16 158.75
N GLY A 445 -186.71 28.51 158.90
CA GLY A 445 -185.87 28.91 160.04
C GLY A 445 -184.52 28.14 160.04
N TYR A 446 -183.39 28.87 160.15
CA TYR A 446 -182.07 28.46 160.73
C TYR A 446 -181.25 27.35 160.01
N SER A 447 -179.92 27.26 160.00
CA SER A 447 -178.77 27.95 160.65
C SER A 447 -177.42 27.39 160.09
N SER A 448 -176.30 28.12 160.32
CA SER A 448 -174.98 27.62 160.82
C SER A 448 -174.17 26.57 160.00
N ILE A 449 -172.81 26.50 159.89
CA ILE A 449 -171.66 27.03 160.63
C ILE A 449 -170.31 26.49 159.99
N PHE A 450 -169.19 27.19 160.23
CA PHE A 450 -167.74 26.79 160.37
C PHE A 450 -166.72 26.57 159.21
N ASN A 451 -165.63 27.35 159.37
CA ASN A 451 -164.16 27.10 159.35
C ASN A 451 -163.32 27.02 158.05
N ILE A 452 -162.29 27.90 158.04
CA ILE A 452 -161.01 27.99 157.28
C ILE A 452 -161.08 27.96 155.76
#